data_AF-A0A8B2I096-F1
#
_entry.id   AF-A0A8B2I096-F1
#
_cell.length_a   1.000
_cell.length_b   1.000
_cell.length_c   1.000
_cell.angle_alpha   90.00
_cell.angle_beta   90.00
_cell.angle_gamma   90.00
#
_symmetry.space_group_name_H-M   'P 1'
#
loop_
_entity.id
_entity.type
_entity.pdbx_description
1 polymer ?
#
loop_
_entity_poly.entity_id
_entity_poly.type
_entity_poly.pdbx_seq_one_letter_code
_entity_poly.pdbx_strand_id
1 'polypeptide(L)'
;MNKFFIFLLVGIISVVLLTVSSISDQFVDAGSRKKLHFTQTITSTQDPGMGHESHQLAMILSPNQGTIYDGSMTFSSSEPVQIVVLHEINQNDAKGQPTWSIDGKTLYGLSLVDVNKKSDSFEFTGAALGLHSPNSKEFTATVSLDGWIRGQPTEVIMQKIELKPEEPSLLLSRTNVPATIPMHKGLYNTEPVFYVITDSSDKEYAEKLSKLQEWKVETAPPLSKTPDEALQKIFVFKNGVQGDGIYGFQEELFTSTPNQEYEYSALNSVVEVTWKKGQNMIPFESVDDVIEAHESGRIEFNETGIVLNTPQIVWPDGQMKIRDDKEITDELPYGGGQITEINTEEMTVTFVAHRGWGPDGKTIYYIVTDATPSTPAEIMGVLHSPTYSNLISNSAAVDLFQFKNGIIGSGPLGFQPGIAAAAPGDDNYSPMWRIYIVEWNDPETAKILESKSDIDSFKKDDKITVSIARPMNSEHIVNCPFIDPFQ
;
A
#
# COMPACT_ATOMS: atom_id res chain seq x y z
N MET A 1 23.82 87.19 23.34
CA MET A 1 24.13 85.97 22.57
C MET A 1 23.27 84.85 23.11
N ASN A 2 22.31 84.44 22.28
CA ASN A 2 21.00 83.98 22.73
C ASN A 2 21.00 82.53 23.21
N LYS A 3 20.60 82.35 24.47
CA LYS A 3 20.25 81.05 25.09
C LYS A 3 19.04 80.36 24.44
N PHE A 4 18.56 80.86 23.31
CA PHE A 4 17.47 80.28 22.50
C PHE A 4 17.94 79.25 21.45
N PHE A 5 19.25 79.10 21.20
CA PHE A 5 19.74 78.22 20.13
C PHE A 5 20.25 76.83 20.57
N ILE A 6 20.45 76.58 21.87
CA ILE A 6 20.93 75.26 22.36
C ILE A 6 19.76 74.34 22.79
N PHE A 7 18.61 74.89 23.20
CA PHE A 7 17.43 74.08 23.51
C PHE A 7 16.70 73.55 22.27
N LEU A 8 16.94 74.12 21.08
CA LEU A 8 16.33 73.65 19.84
C LEU A 8 17.00 72.37 19.30
N LEU A 9 18.26 72.08 19.64
CA LEU A 9 18.99 70.93 19.09
C LEU A 9 18.86 69.65 19.93
N VAL A 10 18.60 69.75 21.24
CA VAL A 10 18.29 68.58 22.09
C VAL A 10 16.79 68.23 22.01
N GLY A 11 15.92 69.20 21.70
CA GLY A 11 14.49 68.98 21.47
C GLY A 11 14.15 68.26 20.16
N ILE A 12 15.02 68.31 19.15
CA ILE A 12 14.75 67.69 17.84
C ILE A 12 15.32 66.26 17.73
N ILE A 13 16.27 65.86 18.57
CA ILE A 13 16.73 64.45 18.63
C ILE A 13 15.91 63.63 19.63
N SER A 14 15.21 64.27 20.58
CA SER A 14 14.36 63.56 21.56
C SER A 14 12.92 63.29 21.06
N VAL A 15 12.50 63.91 19.94
CA VAL A 15 11.15 63.72 19.37
C VAL A 15 11.13 62.73 18.19
N VAL A 16 12.30 62.24 17.75
CA VAL A 16 12.38 61.15 16.74
C VAL A 16 12.34 59.75 17.38
N LEU A 17 12.29 59.64 18.71
CA LEU A 17 12.24 58.35 19.43
C LEU A 17 10.93 58.07 20.18
N LEU A 18 9.87 58.87 19.96
CA LEU A 18 8.56 58.67 20.60
C LEU A 18 7.37 58.77 19.61
N THR A 19 7.57 58.36 18.36
CA THR A 19 6.49 58.27 17.35
C THR A 19 6.27 56.85 16.81
N VAL A 20 6.65 55.81 17.56
CA VAL A 20 6.30 54.42 17.21
C VAL A 20 5.62 53.72 18.39
N SER A 21 4.54 54.30 18.90
CA SER A 21 3.67 53.59 19.85
C SER A 21 2.26 54.19 19.92
N SER A 22 1.67 54.54 18.77
CA SER A 22 0.25 54.98 18.73
C SER A 22 -0.44 54.81 17.38
N ILE A 23 0.08 53.93 16.51
CA ILE A 23 -0.72 53.37 15.40
C ILE A 23 -0.41 51.89 15.45
N SER A 24 -1.13 51.16 16.32
CA SER A 24 -1.42 49.77 16.00
C SER A 24 -2.10 49.83 14.64
N ASP A 25 -1.49 49.23 13.63
CA ASP A 25 -2.11 49.00 12.33
C ASP A 25 -3.42 48.23 12.55
N GLN A 26 -4.50 48.96 12.80
CA GLN A 26 -5.89 48.49 12.72
C GLN A 26 -6.37 48.47 11.26
N PHE A 27 -5.44 48.28 10.32
CA PHE A 27 -5.74 47.86 8.96
C PHE A 27 -5.23 46.43 8.80
N VAL A 28 -5.88 45.51 9.53
CA VAL A 28 -5.83 44.10 9.16
C VAL A 28 -6.81 43.94 8.01
N ASP A 29 -6.28 43.57 6.85
CA ASP A 29 -7.03 43.07 5.70
C ASP A 29 -8.15 42.16 6.21
N ALA A 30 -9.40 42.57 5.98
CA ALA A 30 -10.56 41.79 6.38
C ALA A 30 -10.64 40.59 5.44
N GLY A 31 -9.81 39.57 5.73
CA GLY A 31 -9.82 38.29 5.04
C GLY A 31 -11.27 37.86 4.81
N SER A 32 -11.49 37.28 3.63
CA SER A 32 -12.77 36.79 3.13
C SER A 32 -13.78 36.43 4.24
N ARG A 33 -14.94 37.09 4.25
CA ARG A 33 -16.03 36.80 5.20
C ARG A 33 -17.07 35.91 4.54
N LYS A 34 -17.31 34.73 5.09
CA LYS A 34 -18.37 33.81 4.63
C LYS A 34 -19.44 33.69 5.71
N LYS A 35 -20.71 33.68 5.33
CA LYS A 35 -21.81 33.42 6.27
C LYS A 35 -21.96 31.90 6.49
N LEU A 36 -22.24 31.50 7.72
CA LEU A 36 -22.54 30.13 8.13
C LEU A 36 -23.94 30.10 8.77
N HIS A 37 -24.85 29.30 8.23
CA HIS A 37 -26.19 29.13 8.79
C HIS A 37 -26.71 27.72 8.49
N PHE A 38 -26.95 26.91 9.53
CA PHE A 38 -27.46 25.55 9.37
C PHE A 38 -28.15 25.03 10.64
N THR A 39 -28.95 23.97 10.47
CA THR A 39 -29.44 23.13 11.57
C THR A 39 -29.09 21.67 11.25
N GLN A 40 -28.50 20.95 12.21
CA GLN A 40 -28.07 19.56 12.03
C GLN A 40 -28.18 18.76 13.33
N THR A 41 -28.44 17.45 13.22
CA THR A 41 -28.32 16.51 14.33
C THR A 41 -26.99 15.77 14.24
N ILE A 42 -26.25 15.72 15.34
CA ILE A 42 -24.89 15.16 15.47
C ILE A 42 -24.88 14.20 16.66
N THR A 43 -24.28 13.03 16.48
CA THR A 43 -24.00 12.08 17.56
C THR A 43 -22.57 12.25 18.02
N SER A 44 -22.33 12.25 19.33
CA SER A 44 -20.98 12.36 19.88
C SER A 44 -20.14 11.13 19.57
N THR A 45 -18.83 11.29 19.53
CA THR A 45 -17.86 10.18 19.52
C THR A 45 -16.93 10.30 20.71
N GLN A 46 -16.05 9.33 20.93
CA GLN A 46 -14.95 9.48 21.87
C GLN A 46 -14.17 10.78 21.57
N ASP A 47 -13.85 11.57 22.59
CA ASP A 47 -13.06 12.80 22.44
C ASP A 47 -11.63 12.43 21.98
N PRO A 48 -11.18 12.92 20.80
CA PRO A 48 -9.85 12.58 20.28
C PRO A 48 -8.72 13.36 20.95
N GLY A 49 -9.02 14.24 21.91
CA GLY A 49 -8.03 14.95 22.70
C GLY A 49 -7.24 14.02 23.62
N MET A 50 -5.91 14.18 23.62
CA MET A 50 -5.04 13.45 24.55
C MET A 50 -5.45 13.72 26.01
N GLY A 51 -5.70 12.67 26.78
CA GLY A 51 -6.17 12.76 28.16
C GLY A 51 -7.69 12.89 28.32
N HIS A 52 -8.46 12.84 27.22
CA HIS A 52 -9.93 12.87 27.20
C HIS A 52 -10.54 11.55 26.72
N GLU A 53 -9.80 10.45 26.77
CA GLU A 53 -10.19 9.16 26.18
C GLU A 53 -11.45 8.55 26.84
N SER A 54 -11.82 8.97 28.04
CA SER A 54 -13.04 8.53 28.72
C SER A 54 -14.26 9.43 28.43
N HIS A 55 -14.11 10.48 27.62
CA HIS A 55 -15.12 11.50 27.38
C HIS A 55 -15.77 11.35 25.99
N GLN A 56 -16.84 12.12 25.78
CA GLN A 56 -17.56 12.20 24.51
C GLN A 56 -17.56 13.63 23.97
N LEU A 57 -17.38 13.77 22.66
CA LEU A 57 -17.35 15.05 21.95
C LEU A 57 -18.19 14.98 20.68
N ALA A 58 -19.09 15.95 20.49
CA ALA A 58 -19.75 16.24 19.23
C ALA A 58 -19.15 17.54 18.66
N MET A 59 -18.24 17.41 17.70
CA MET A 59 -17.61 18.55 17.02
C MET A 59 -18.60 19.18 16.03
N ILE A 60 -18.85 20.48 16.16
CA ILE A 60 -19.81 21.22 15.31
C ILE A 60 -19.07 22.06 14.27
N LEU A 61 -17.98 22.72 14.68
CA LEU A 61 -17.07 23.45 13.81
C LEU A 61 -15.65 23.02 14.12
N SER A 62 -14.97 22.42 13.13
CA SER A 62 -13.61 21.91 13.29
C SER A 62 -12.56 23.04 13.20
N PRO A 63 -11.45 22.91 13.94
CA PRO A 63 -10.36 23.88 13.87
C PRO A 63 -9.65 23.85 12.52
N ASN A 64 -9.33 25.03 11.99
CA ASN A 64 -8.52 25.22 10.79
C ASN A 64 -7.55 26.37 11.02
N GLN A 65 -6.28 26.21 10.64
CA GLN A 65 -5.25 27.22 10.86
C GLN A 65 -5.64 28.57 10.22
N GLY A 66 -5.61 29.65 10.99
CA GLY A 66 -5.96 31.00 10.55
C GLY A 66 -7.46 31.27 10.43
N THR A 67 -8.32 30.36 10.90
CA THR A 67 -9.79 30.48 10.81
C THR A 67 -10.41 30.85 12.15
N ILE A 68 -11.27 31.87 12.14
CA ILE A 68 -12.07 32.28 13.30
C ILE A 68 -13.55 32.23 12.95
N TYR A 69 -14.30 31.46 13.71
CA TYR A 69 -15.76 31.44 13.71
C TYR A 69 -16.31 32.41 14.76
N ASP A 70 -17.38 33.11 14.42
CA ASP A 70 -18.01 34.11 15.27
C ASP A 70 -19.52 34.11 15.05
N GLY A 71 -20.31 33.83 16.09
CA GLY A 71 -21.77 33.81 15.99
C GLY A 71 -22.46 33.12 17.16
N SER A 72 -23.67 32.62 16.88
CA SER A 72 -24.56 32.03 17.88
C SER A 72 -24.89 30.58 17.54
N MET A 73 -25.02 29.75 18.58
CA MET A 73 -25.49 28.37 18.49
C MET A 73 -26.65 28.15 19.47
N THR A 74 -27.73 27.54 18.99
CA THR A 74 -28.78 26.95 19.83
C THR A 74 -28.73 25.43 19.72
N PHE A 75 -28.86 24.69 20.81
CA PHE A 75 -28.83 23.22 20.77
C PHE A 75 -29.88 22.55 21.66
N SER A 76 -30.17 21.27 21.36
CA SER A 76 -30.89 20.33 22.21
C SER A 76 -30.22 18.96 22.16
N SER A 77 -29.96 18.32 23.30
CA SER A 77 -29.17 17.09 23.48
C SER A 77 -29.92 16.04 24.30
N SER A 78 -29.64 14.76 24.03
CA SER A 78 -30.19 13.62 24.78
C SER A 78 -29.64 13.54 26.22
N GLU A 79 -28.45 14.08 26.47
CA GLU A 79 -27.78 14.12 27.78
C GLU A 79 -27.32 15.55 28.13
N PRO A 80 -27.09 15.87 29.42
CA PRO A 80 -26.48 17.13 29.81
C PRO A 80 -25.06 17.22 29.25
N VAL A 81 -24.73 18.37 28.65
CA VAL A 81 -23.46 18.60 27.96
C VAL A 81 -22.78 19.87 28.47
N GLN A 82 -21.51 20.04 28.12
CA GLN A 82 -20.69 21.22 28.26
C GLN A 82 -20.41 21.78 26.86
N ILE A 83 -20.18 23.09 26.74
CA ILE A 83 -19.79 23.71 25.47
C ILE A 83 -18.28 23.85 25.44
N VAL A 84 -17.66 23.39 24.35
CA VAL A 84 -16.22 23.53 24.09
C VAL A 84 -16.01 24.57 23.00
N VAL A 85 -15.16 25.56 23.28
CA VAL A 85 -14.63 26.49 22.29
C VAL A 85 -13.12 26.35 22.29
N LEU A 86 -12.53 26.06 21.13
CA LEU A 86 -11.07 26.00 20.98
C LEU A 86 -10.55 27.31 20.40
N HIS A 87 -9.38 27.74 20.86
CA HIS A 87 -8.71 28.93 20.38
C HIS A 87 -7.31 28.57 19.88
N GLU A 88 -6.91 29.10 18.73
CA GLU A 88 -5.52 28.95 18.29
C GLU A 88 -4.56 29.58 19.30
N ILE A 89 -3.50 28.85 19.62
CA ILE A 89 -2.46 29.35 20.51
C ILE A 89 -1.10 28.78 20.12
N ASN A 90 -0.05 29.61 20.17
CA ASN A 90 1.30 29.10 20.01
C ASN A 90 1.70 28.29 21.24
N GLN A 91 2.43 27.20 21.04
CA GLN A 91 2.91 26.35 22.14
C GLN A 91 3.73 27.13 23.18
N ASN A 92 4.49 28.16 22.75
CA ASN A 92 5.27 29.02 23.65
C ASN A 92 4.40 29.94 24.54
N ASP A 93 3.13 30.14 24.17
CA ASP A 93 2.16 30.98 24.88
C ASP A 93 1.24 30.15 25.80
N ALA A 94 1.36 28.82 25.78
CA ALA A 94 0.65 27.89 26.65
C ALA A 94 1.29 27.84 28.05
N LYS A 95 0.98 28.83 28.90
CA LYS A 95 1.59 29.04 30.22
C LYS A 95 0.59 28.81 31.37
N GLY A 96 -0.04 27.63 31.37
CA GLY A 96 -0.86 27.14 32.50
C GLY A 96 -2.38 27.14 32.30
N GLN A 97 -2.88 27.68 31.19
CA GLN A 97 -4.28 27.55 30.78
C GLN A 97 -4.61 26.12 30.29
N PRO A 98 -5.89 25.69 30.37
CA PRO A 98 -6.31 24.43 29.76
C PRO A 98 -6.05 24.42 28.25
N THR A 99 -5.56 23.30 27.74
CA THR A 99 -5.25 23.12 26.32
C THR A 99 -5.79 21.78 25.83
N TRP A 100 -5.99 21.69 24.52
CA TRP A 100 -6.48 20.50 23.84
C TRP A 100 -5.61 20.22 22.61
N SER A 101 -5.27 18.95 22.39
CA SER A 101 -4.41 18.49 21.29
C SER A 101 -4.71 17.04 20.95
N ILE A 102 -4.65 16.70 19.66
CA ILE A 102 -4.81 15.33 19.16
C ILE A 102 -3.44 14.63 19.06
N ASP A 103 -2.41 15.34 18.63
CA ASP A 103 -1.10 14.78 18.25
C ASP A 103 0.05 15.25 19.16
N GLY A 104 -0.25 16.08 20.16
CA GLY A 104 0.73 16.70 21.06
C GLY A 104 1.59 17.79 20.40
N LYS A 105 1.39 18.08 19.11
CA LYS A 105 2.15 19.06 18.33
C LYS A 105 1.31 20.31 18.06
N THR A 106 0.05 20.12 17.66
CA THR A 106 -0.89 21.21 17.41
C THR A 106 -1.69 21.47 18.68
N LEU A 107 -1.58 22.69 19.23
CA LEU A 107 -2.14 23.05 20.52
C LEU A 107 -3.25 24.09 20.38
N TYR A 108 -4.38 23.86 21.03
CA TYR A 108 -5.46 24.83 21.15
C TYR A 108 -5.68 25.20 22.62
N GLY A 109 -5.98 26.47 22.88
CA GLY A 109 -6.53 26.90 24.17
C GLY A 109 -7.95 26.38 24.32
N LEU A 110 -8.25 25.75 25.44
CA LEU A 110 -9.53 25.09 25.70
C LEU A 110 -10.39 25.95 26.62
N SER A 111 -11.51 26.44 26.08
CA SER A 111 -12.58 27.06 26.86
C SER A 111 -13.71 26.06 27.03
N LEU A 112 -13.97 25.65 28.27
CA LEU A 112 -15.03 24.72 28.64
C LEU A 112 -16.08 25.45 29.46
N VAL A 113 -17.31 25.53 28.94
CA VAL A 113 -18.45 26.16 29.59
C VAL A 113 -19.38 25.07 30.10
N ASP A 114 -19.43 24.92 31.41
CA ASP A 114 -20.33 23.96 32.04
C ASP A 114 -21.76 24.51 32.10
N VAL A 115 -22.54 24.18 31.07
CA VAL A 115 -23.97 24.54 31.03
C VAL A 115 -24.83 23.52 31.80
N ASN A 116 -24.36 22.28 31.97
CA ASN A 116 -25.05 21.15 32.59
C ASN A 116 -26.55 21.06 32.25
N LYS A 117 -26.88 21.29 30.98
CA LYS A 117 -28.25 21.35 30.45
C LYS A 117 -28.36 20.51 29.19
N LYS A 118 -29.59 20.09 28.90
CA LYS A 118 -29.96 19.39 27.67
C LYS A 118 -30.35 20.32 26.52
N SER A 119 -30.41 21.64 26.74
CA SER A 119 -30.65 22.62 25.67
C SER A 119 -30.29 24.02 26.15
N ASP A 120 -29.65 24.81 25.30
CA ASP A 120 -29.36 26.23 25.57
C ASP A 120 -29.08 27.00 24.26
N SER A 121 -28.86 28.31 24.36
CA SER A 121 -28.28 29.14 23.31
C SER A 121 -27.01 29.83 23.81
N PHE A 122 -25.99 29.93 22.95
CA PHE A 122 -24.66 30.39 23.31
C PHE A 122 -24.01 31.19 22.18
N GLU A 123 -23.48 32.37 22.52
CA GLU A 123 -22.65 33.18 21.62
C GLU A 123 -21.18 32.77 21.77
N PHE A 124 -20.47 32.60 20.67
CA PHE A 124 -19.09 32.14 20.66
C PHE A 124 -18.23 32.90 19.65
N THR A 125 -16.94 32.98 19.97
CA THR A 125 -15.89 33.35 19.04
C THR A 125 -14.70 32.42 19.28
N GLY A 126 -14.26 31.69 18.25
CA GLY A 126 -13.18 30.71 18.41
C GLY A 126 -12.77 30.04 17.11
N ALA A 127 -11.71 29.22 17.18
CA ALA A 127 -11.22 28.41 16.08
C ALA A 127 -12.01 27.09 15.93
N ALA A 128 -12.67 26.59 16.98
CA ALA A 128 -13.57 25.44 16.90
C ALA A 128 -14.73 25.58 17.89
N LEU A 129 -15.80 24.81 17.66
CA LEU A 129 -16.98 24.73 18.54
C LEU A 129 -17.46 23.27 18.65
N GLY A 130 -17.76 22.82 19.85
CA GLY A 130 -18.29 21.47 20.11
C GLY A 130 -19.16 21.38 21.36
N LEU A 131 -19.86 20.25 21.50
CA LEU A 131 -20.52 19.84 22.75
C LEU A 131 -19.75 18.66 23.34
N HIS A 132 -19.45 18.71 24.63
CA HIS A 132 -18.63 17.74 25.35
C HIS A 132 -19.41 17.11 26.51
N SER A 133 -19.16 15.84 26.80
CA SER A 133 -19.59 15.19 28.04
C SER A 133 -18.38 14.50 28.69
N PRO A 134 -18.14 14.69 30.00
CA PRO A 134 -17.07 13.98 30.70
C PRO A 134 -17.39 12.49 30.92
N ASN A 135 -18.57 12.02 30.48
CA ASN A 135 -18.98 10.62 30.58
C ASN A 135 -18.69 9.89 29.27
N SER A 136 -18.42 8.59 29.35
CA SER A 136 -18.18 7.74 28.18
C SER A 136 -19.46 7.37 27.40
N LYS A 137 -20.64 7.76 27.89
CA LYS A 137 -21.92 7.45 27.24
C LYS A 137 -22.18 8.41 26.09
N GLU A 138 -22.35 7.85 24.90
CA GLU A 138 -22.73 8.58 23.70
C GLU A 138 -24.03 9.38 23.88
N PHE A 139 -24.08 10.56 23.29
CA PHE A 139 -25.25 11.41 23.23
C PHE A 139 -25.50 11.94 21.82
N THR A 140 -26.74 12.33 21.54
CA THR A 140 -27.13 12.96 20.27
C THR A 140 -27.62 14.36 20.54
N ALA A 141 -27.19 15.33 19.73
CA ALA A 141 -27.59 16.72 19.83
C ALA A 141 -28.03 17.30 18.48
N THR A 142 -29.11 18.06 18.47
CA THR A 142 -29.51 18.91 17.34
C THR A 142 -29.05 20.32 17.61
N VAL A 143 -28.29 20.90 16.69
CA VAL A 143 -27.68 22.22 16.77
C VAL A 143 -28.18 23.10 15.62
N SER A 144 -28.43 24.37 15.90
CA SER A 144 -28.73 25.42 14.92
C SER A 144 -27.72 26.54 15.10
N LEU A 145 -27.03 26.91 14.03
CA LEU A 145 -25.94 27.88 14.07
C LEU A 145 -26.23 29.03 13.10
N ASP A 146 -26.00 30.28 13.53
CA ASP A 146 -25.97 31.47 12.66
C ASP A 146 -24.74 32.32 13.02
N GLY A 147 -23.85 32.52 12.04
CA GLY A 147 -22.57 33.18 12.27
C GLY A 147 -21.74 33.44 11.01
N TRP A 148 -20.48 33.78 11.23
CA TRP A 148 -19.52 34.18 10.19
C TRP A 148 -18.18 33.47 10.37
N ILE A 149 -17.51 33.21 9.25
CA ILE A 149 -16.11 32.78 9.22
C ILE A 149 -15.26 33.97 8.81
N ARG A 150 -14.16 34.18 9.52
CA ARG A 150 -13.16 35.23 9.27
C ARG A 150 -11.79 34.56 9.14
N GLY A 151 -11.00 34.94 8.12
CA GLY A 151 -9.67 34.38 7.88
C GLY A 151 -9.52 33.61 6.56
N GLN A 152 -8.37 32.97 6.36
CA GLN A 152 -8.05 32.12 5.21
C GLN A 152 -7.58 30.75 5.72
N PRO A 153 -8.04 29.63 5.14
CA PRO A 153 -8.99 29.54 4.02
C PRO A 153 -10.45 29.80 4.44
N THR A 154 -11.27 30.34 3.53
CA THR A 154 -12.71 30.56 3.74
C THR A 154 -13.58 29.33 3.46
N GLU A 155 -12.96 28.24 3.05
CA GLU A 155 -13.62 26.94 2.98
C GLU A 155 -13.78 26.41 4.39
N VAL A 156 -14.96 26.63 4.94
CA VAL A 156 -15.45 25.74 6.00
C VAL A 156 -15.55 24.38 5.35
N ILE A 157 -14.58 23.53 5.67
CA ILE A 157 -14.85 22.11 5.76
C ILE A 157 -15.89 22.01 6.87
N MET A 158 -17.17 22.17 6.51
CA MET A 158 -18.21 21.56 7.33
C MET A 158 -17.81 20.10 7.22
N GLN A 159 -17.17 19.58 8.27
CA GLN A 159 -17.16 18.16 8.50
C GLN A 159 -18.64 17.85 8.71
N LYS A 160 -19.33 17.60 7.59
CA LYS A 160 -20.35 16.60 7.54
C LYS A 160 -19.60 15.38 8.07
N ILE A 161 -19.67 15.17 9.39
CA ILE A 161 -19.76 13.82 9.89
C ILE A 161 -21.12 13.35 9.35
N GLU A 162 -21.19 13.13 8.04
CA GLU A 162 -21.79 11.90 7.57
C GLU A 162 -21.09 10.88 8.47
N LEU A 163 -21.87 10.29 9.39
CA LEU A 163 -21.70 8.86 9.58
C LEU A 163 -21.66 8.35 8.16
N LYS A 164 -20.44 8.13 7.62
CA LYS A 164 -20.29 7.25 6.49
C LYS A 164 -21.13 6.05 6.93
N PRO A 165 -22.18 5.66 6.20
CA PRO A 165 -22.70 4.32 6.42
C PRO A 165 -21.46 3.44 6.49
N GLU A 166 -21.34 2.60 7.54
CA GLU A 166 -20.16 1.74 7.71
C GLU A 166 -19.77 1.25 6.32
N GLU A 167 -18.60 1.68 5.85
CA GLU A 167 -18.23 1.37 4.47
C GLU A 167 -18.35 -0.14 4.36
N PRO A 168 -19.18 -0.64 3.43
CA PRO A 168 -19.55 -2.04 3.44
C PRO A 168 -18.26 -2.86 3.47
N SER A 169 -18.06 -3.61 4.55
CA SER A 169 -16.81 -4.31 4.80
C SER A 169 -17.02 -5.80 4.54
N LEU A 170 -16.02 -6.39 3.88
CA LEU A 170 -15.96 -7.80 3.59
C LEU A 170 -14.78 -8.41 4.33
N LEU A 171 -15.08 -9.16 5.39
CA LEU A 171 -14.10 -10.02 6.04
C LEU A 171 -14.24 -11.43 5.48
N LEU A 172 -13.35 -11.78 4.56
CA LEU A 172 -13.23 -13.17 4.12
C LEU A 172 -12.49 -13.97 5.20
N SER A 173 -13.06 -15.12 5.59
CA SER A 173 -12.30 -16.09 6.38
C SER A 173 -11.13 -16.63 5.57
N ARG A 174 -9.99 -16.87 6.22
CA ARG A 174 -8.77 -17.40 5.58
C ARG A 174 -8.34 -16.52 4.41
N THR A 175 -8.39 -15.21 4.63
CA THR A 175 -7.91 -14.20 3.69
C THR A 175 -6.42 -14.38 3.46
N ASN A 176 -5.68 -14.60 4.54
CA ASN A 176 -4.24 -14.84 4.50
C ASN A 176 -3.97 -16.18 5.15
N VAL A 177 -3.16 -17.02 4.52
CA VAL A 177 -2.74 -18.32 5.07
C VAL A 177 -1.24 -18.53 4.82
N PRO A 178 -0.53 -19.25 5.70
CA PRO A 178 0.85 -19.62 5.43
C PRO A 178 0.93 -20.58 4.24
N ALA A 179 1.93 -20.40 3.39
CA ALA A 179 2.33 -21.35 2.36
C ALA A 179 3.83 -21.62 2.45
N THR A 180 4.21 -22.82 2.89
CA THR A 180 5.61 -23.22 3.01
C THR A 180 6.03 -23.97 1.75
N ILE A 181 6.91 -23.35 0.97
CA ILE A 181 7.34 -23.80 -0.35
C ILE A 181 8.78 -24.33 -0.27
N PRO A 182 9.10 -25.47 -0.89
CA PRO A 182 10.46 -25.95 -0.97
C PRO A 182 11.34 -25.03 -1.82
N MET A 183 12.53 -24.74 -1.32
CA MET A 183 13.58 -24.02 -2.02
C MET A 183 14.55 -25.00 -2.67
N HIS A 184 15.20 -24.53 -3.73
CA HIS A 184 16.30 -25.17 -4.43
C HIS A 184 17.55 -24.31 -4.28
N LYS A 185 18.71 -24.95 -4.42
CA LYS A 185 20.01 -24.26 -4.43
C LYS A 185 20.55 -24.21 -5.85
N GLY A 186 20.82 -23.00 -6.32
CA GLY A 186 21.58 -22.71 -7.54
C GLY A 186 22.85 -21.92 -7.21
N LEU A 187 23.56 -21.50 -8.24
CA LEU A 187 24.77 -20.68 -8.14
C LEU A 187 24.72 -19.47 -9.07
N TYR A 188 25.31 -18.38 -8.61
CA TYR A 188 25.68 -17.22 -9.41
C TYR A 188 27.11 -16.83 -9.04
N ASN A 189 28.05 -16.96 -9.99
CA ASN A 189 29.47 -16.65 -9.79
C ASN A 189 30.05 -17.25 -8.49
N THR A 190 29.98 -18.57 -8.35
CA THR A 190 30.42 -19.37 -7.17
C THR A 190 29.59 -19.20 -5.89
N GLU A 191 28.75 -18.17 -5.80
CA GLU A 191 27.95 -17.88 -4.63
C GLU A 191 26.55 -18.53 -4.72
N PRO A 192 25.99 -19.00 -3.59
CA PRO A 192 24.69 -19.68 -3.58
C PRO A 192 23.53 -18.72 -3.85
N VAL A 193 22.55 -19.23 -4.59
CA VAL A 193 21.23 -18.62 -4.79
C VAL A 193 20.19 -19.63 -4.35
N PHE A 194 19.28 -19.23 -3.47
CA PHE A 194 18.14 -20.07 -3.06
C PHE A 194 16.90 -19.55 -3.76
N TYR A 195 16.19 -20.43 -4.47
CA TYR A 195 15.06 -20.06 -5.32
C TYR A 195 13.90 -21.04 -5.18
N VAL A 196 12.69 -20.64 -5.56
CA VAL A 196 11.51 -21.52 -5.64
C VAL A 196 11.14 -21.75 -7.10
N ILE A 197 10.42 -22.83 -7.41
CA ILE A 197 9.88 -23.07 -8.75
C ILE A 197 8.36 -23.15 -8.67
N THR A 198 7.67 -22.17 -9.25
CA THR A 198 6.21 -22.04 -9.10
C THR A 198 5.45 -22.39 -10.36
N ASP A 199 5.97 -22.03 -11.55
CA ASP A 199 5.28 -22.23 -12.82
C ASP A 199 6.25 -22.64 -13.93
N SER A 200 5.73 -23.34 -14.93
CA SER A 200 6.44 -23.65 -16.17
C SER A 200 5.54 -23.43 -17.38
N SER A 201 6.12 -22.93 -18.47
CA SER A 201 5.44 -22.81 -19.76
C SER A 201 5.08 -24.16 -20.38
N ASP A 202 5.75 -25.24 -19.96
CA ASP A 202 5.57 -26.58 -20.50
C ASP A 202 4.91 -27.51 -19.46
N LYS A 203 3.88 -28.22 -19.90
CA LYS A 203 3.08 -29.07 -19.04
C LYS A 203 3.85 -30.29 -18.52
N GLU A 204 4.58 -30.97 -19.40
CA GLU A 204 5.30 -32.19 -19.02
C GLU A 204 6.45 -31.85 -18.07
N TYR A 205 7.11 -30.71 -18.31
CA TYR A 205 8.14 -30.18 -17.44
C TYR A 205 7.57 -29.78 -16.06
N ALA A 206 6.44 -29.08 -16.02
CA ALA A 206 5.73 -28.75 -14.78
C ALA A 206 5.39 -30.01 -13.96
N GLU A 207 4.82 -31.03 -14.60
CA GLU A 207 4.45 -32.29 -13.94
C GLU A 207 5.67 -33.06 -13.43
N LYS A 208 6.78 -33.03 -14.17
CA LYS A 208 8.04 -33.64 -13.74
C LYS A 208 8.59 -32.94 -12.51
N LEU A 209 8.71 -31.61 -12.55
CA LEU A 209 9.20 -30.82 -11.42
C LEU A 209 8.31 -30.98 -10.20
N SER A 210 6.98 -30.96 -10.38
CA SER A 210 6.03 -31.16 -9.29
C SER A 210 6.28 -32.44 -8.49
N LYS A 211 6.65 -33.53 -9.19
CA LYS A 211 6.98 -34.82 -8.56
C LYS A 211 8.34 -34.80 -7.87
N LEU A 212 9.30 -34.05 -8.39
CA LEU A 212 10.66 -33.98 -7.86
C LEU A 212 10.74 -33.16 -6.57
N GLN A 213 10.06 -32.00 -6.54
CA GLN A 213 10.07 -31.12 -5.37
C GLN A 213 8.95 -31.40 -4.37
N GLU A 214 8.10 -32.41 -4.64
CA GLU A 214 6.92 -32.75 -3.83
C GLU A 214 5.99 -31.54 -3.54
N TRP A 215 5.98 -30.58 -4.47
CA TRP A 215 5.19 -29.35 -4.42
C TRP A 215 4.77 -28.98 -5.83
N LYS A 216 3.50 -28.61 -6.00
CA LYS A 216 2.90 -28.33 -7.30
C LYS A 216 3.61 -27.18 -8.03
N VAL A 217 4.08 -27.46 -9.23
CA VAL A 217 4.43 -26.46 -10.26
C VAL A 217 3.22 -26.32 -11.19
N GLU A 218 2.74 -25.09 -11.35
CA GLU A 218 1.63 -24.80 -12.24
C GLU A 218 2.06 -24.72 -13.71
N THR A 219 1.14 -25.11 -14.59
CA THR A 219 1.36 -25.00 -16.04
C THR A 219 0.86 -23.64 -16.52
N ALA A 220 1.76 -22.81 -17.04
CA ALA A 220 1.51 -21.45 -17.50
C ALA A 220 1.94 -21.27 -18.98
N PRO A 221 1.19 -21.83 -19.94
CA PRO A 221 1.56 -21.82 -21.36
C PRO A 221 1.97 -20.46 -21.96
N PRO A 222 1.34 -19.32 -21.59
CA PRO A 222 1.71 -18.01 -22.09
C PRO A 222 3.16 -17.59 -21.81
N LEU A 223 3.81 -18.14 -20.78
CA LEU A 223 5.22 -17.86 -20.49
C LEU A 223 6.16 -18.23 -21.65
N SER A 224 5.77 -19.17 -22.52
CA SER A 224 6.54 -19.50 -23.74
C SER A 224 6.66 -18.34 -24.73
N LYS A 225 5.86 -17.28 -24.58
CA LYS A 225 5.84 -16.09 -25.42
C LYS A 225 6.54 -14.89 -24.78
N THR A 226 7.18 -15.09 -23.63
CA THR A 226 7.95 -14.06 -22.93
C THR A 226 9.06 -13.53 -23.86
N PRO A 227 9.20 -12.21 -24.03
CA PRO A 227 10.25 -11.65 -24.87
C PRO A 227 11.62 -11.79 -24.19
N ASP A 228 12.69 -11.85 -24.98
CA ASP A 228 14.05 -12.05 -24.47
C ASP A 228 14.47 -10.97 -23.46
N GLU A 229 13.98 -9.73 -23.62
CA GLU A 229 14.25 -8.61 -22.71
C GLU A 229 13.58 -8.74 -21.32
N ALA A 230 12.69 -9.72 -21.16
CA ALA A 230 12.09 -10.09 -19.88
C ALA A 230 12.56 -11.46 -19.38
N LEU A 231 13.49 -12.10 -20.07
CA LEU A 231 14.05 -13.40 -19.71
C LEU A 231 15.49 -13.25 -19.22
N GLN A 232 15.84 -14.07 -18.23
CA GLN A 232 17.22 -14.45 -18.00
C GLN A 232 17.40 -15.94 -18.35
N LYS A 233 18.62 -16.49 -18.28
CA LYS A 233 18.85 -17.92 -18.54
C LYS A 233 19.18 -18.67 -17.25
N ILE A 234 18.66 -19.89 -17.17
CA ILE A 234 19.05 -20.90 -16.19
C ILE A 234 19.70 -22.09 -16.92
N PHE A 235 20.90 -22.48 -16.49
CA PHE A 235 21.60 -23.63 -17.04
C PHE A 235 21.35 -24.85 -16.16
N VAL A 236 20.72 -25.88 -16.74
CA VAL A 236 20.28 -27.10 -16.04
C VAL A 236 21.04 -28.31 -16.58
N PHE A 237 21.67 -29.08 -15.70
CA PHE A 237 22.61 -30.13 -16.11
C PHE A 237 21.94 -31.49 -16.23
N LYS A 238 21.98 -32.11 -17.42
CA LYS A 238 21.40 -33.45 -17.67
C LYS A 238 22.32 -34.62 -17.40
N ASN A 239 23.61 -34.34 -17.26
CA ASN A 239 24.64 -35.28 -16.88
C ASN A 239 25.84 -34.52 -16.28
N GLY A 240 26.85 -35.25 -15.82
CA GLY A 240 28.07 -34.66 -15.28
C GLY A 240 28.29 -35.08 -13.84
N VAL A 241 28.76 -34.14 -13.03
CA VAL A 241 29.00 -34.32 -11.60
C VAL A 241 27.65 -34.46 -10.89
N GLN A 242 27.50 -35.48 -10.05
CA GLN A 242 26.30 -35.69 -9.25
C GLN A 242 26.14 -34.56 -8.21
N GLY A 243 24.91 -34.13 -7.99
CA GLY A 243 24.57 -33.05 -7.07
C GLY A 243 23.06 -32.93 -6.89
N ASP A 244 22.64 -31.81 -6.33
CA ASP A 244 21.25 -31.56 -5.93
C ASP A 244 20.43 -30.75 -6.96
N GLY A 245 20.94 -30.56 -8.17
CA GLY A 245 20.20 -29.90 -9.26
C GLY A 245 19.00 -30.72 -9.74
N ILE A 246 18.13 -30.11 -10.54
CA ILE A 246 16.83 -30.61 -11.03
C ILE A 246 16.89 -32.03 -11.61
N TYR A 247 18.00 -32.38 -12.27
CA TYR A 247 18.20 -33.72 -12.85
C TYR A 247 19.15 -34.63 -12.07
N GLY A 248 19.50 -34.29 -10.82
CA GLY A 248 20.40 -35.05 -9.95
C GLY A 248 21.89 -34.87 -10.27
N PHE A 249 22.23 -33.77 -10.92
CA PHE A 249 23.61 -33.34 -11.22
C PHE A 249 23.90 -32.04 -10.46
N GLN A 250 25.01 -31.37 -10.76
CA GLN A 250 25.36 -30.11 -10.11
C GLN A 250 24.21 -29.09 -10.12
N GLU A 251 24.27 -28.15 -9.18
CA GLU A 251 23.32 -27.05 -9.04
C GLU A 251 23.21 -26.21 -10.33
N GLU A 252 22.01 -25.65 -10.54
CA GLU A 252 21.74 -24.76 -11.68
C GLU A 252 22.56 -23.48 -11.60
N LEU A 253 22.97 -22.96 -12.78
CA LEU A 253 23.63 -21.66 -12.85
C LEU A 253 22.68 -20.60 -13.39
N PHE A 254 22.64 -19.45 -12.71
CA PHE A 254 21.86 -18.28 -13.11
C PHE A 254 22.74 -17.25 -13.81
N THR A 255 22.19 -16.57 -14.82
CA THR A 255 22.87 -15.45 -15.48
C THR A 255 22.87 -14.16 -14.67
N SER A 256 21.94 -14.00 -13.73
CA SER A 256 21.82 -12.79 -12.91
C SER A 256 21.15 -13.08 -11.56
N THR A 257 21.30 -12.14 -10.65
CA THR A 257 20.61 -12.10 -9.36
C THR A 257 19.91 -10.75 -9.21
N PRO A 258 19.03 -10.56 -8.21
CA PRO A 258 18.40 -9.25 -7.96
C PRO A 258 19.39 -8.09 -7.77
N ASN A 259 20.68 -8.36 -7.49
CA ASN A 259 21.71 -7.32 -7.45
C ASN A 259 22.01 -6.70 -8.84
N GLN A 260 21.75 -7.43 -9.93
CA GLN A 260 21.79 -6.92 -11.29
C GLN A 260 20.37 -6.47 -11.70
N GLU A 261 19.86 -5.43 -11.03
CA GLU A 261 18.45 -5.01 -11.09
C GLU A 261 17.86 -4.92 -12.51
N TYR A 262 18.62 -4.40 -13.48
CA TYR A 262 18.16 -4.23 -14.87
C TYR A 262 18.32 -5.47 -15.76
N GLU A 263 18.99 -6.51 -15.27
CA GLU A 263 19.20 -7.79 -15.96
C GLU A 263 18.35 -8.90 -15.33
N TYR A 264 18.04 -8.78 -14.04
CA TYR A 264 17.29 -9.75 -13.28
C TYR A 264 15.86 -9.97 -13.80
N SER A 265 15.47 -11.24 -13.83
CA SER A 265 14.10 -11.69 -14.06
C SER A 265 13.87 -13.01 -13.34
N ALA A 266 12.73 -13.21 -12.68
CA ALA A 266 12.38 -14.55 -12.19
C ALA A 266 12.01 -15.49 -13.35
N LEU A 267 11.71 -14.96 -14.54
CA LEU A 267 11.41 -15.75 -15.73
C LEU A 267 12.71 -16.23 -16.39
N ASN A 268 12.94 -17.53 -16.32
CA ASN A 268 14.16 -18.18 -16.75
C ASN A 268 13.92 -19.05 -17.99
N SER A 269 14.63 -18.75 -19.07
CA SER A 269 14.74 -19.65 -20.23
C SER A 269 15.67 -20.80 -19.90
N VAL A 270 15.17 -22.04 -20.02
CA VAL A 270 15.91 -23.24 -19.65
C VAL A 270 16.87 -23.65 -20.76
N VAL A 271 18.16 -23.58 -20.44
CA VAL A 271 19.24 -24.14 -21.26
C VAL A 271 19.71 -25.44 -20.63
N GLU A 272 19.43 -26.56 -21.29
CA GLU A 272 19.92 -27.85 -20.83
C GLU A 272 21.38 -28.05 -21.26
N VAL A 273 22.23 -28.43 -20.30
CA VAL A 273 23.66 -28.66 -20.50
C VAL A 273 23.94 -30.16 -20.47
N THR A 274 24.65 -30.67 -21.48
CA THR A 274 25.07 -32.07 -21.56
C THR A 274 26.55 -32.19 -21.89
N TRP A 275 27.31 -32.86 -21.04
CA TRP A 275 28.68 -33.30 -21.31
C TRP A 275 28.74 -34.30 -22.46
N LYS A 276 29.63 -34.05 -23.43
CA LYS A 276 29.90 -35.00 -24.52
C LYS A 276 30.67 -36.21 -24.01
N LYS A 277 30.50 -37.34 -24.69
CA LYS A 277 31.15 -38.61 -24.35
C LYS A 277 32.69 -38.46 -24.36
N GLY A 278 33.33 -39.00 -23.32
CA GLY A 278 34.80 -39.05 -23.20
C GLY A 278 35.44 -37.78 -22.64
N GLN A 279 34.65 -36.79 -22.25
CA GLN A 279 35.12 -35.58 -21.57
C GLN A 279 35.36 -35.82 -20.09
N ASN A 280 36.32 -35.08 -19.50
CA ASN A 280 36.47 -35.03 -18.05
C ASN A 280 35.41 -34.08 -17.47
N MET A 281 34.46 -34.65 -16.73
CA MET A 281 33.35 -33.94 -16.10
C MET A 281 33.86 -33.28 -14.82
N ILE A 282 33.72 -31.97 -14.74
CA ILE A 282 34.06 -31.14 -13.57
C ILE A 282 32.85 -30.26 -13.24
N PRO A 283 32.65 -29.84 -11.98
CA PRO A 283 31.60 -28.89 -11.69
C PRO A 283 31.92 -27.54 -12.32
N PHE A 284 30.90 -26.83 -12.79
CA PHE A 284 30.99 -25.44 -13.20
C PHE A 284 30.53 -24.52 -12.08
N GLU A 285 31.25 -23.43 -11.84
CA GLU A 285 30.96 -22.50 -10.75
C GLU A 285 30.32 -21.19 -11.26
N SER A 286 30.46 -20.89 -12.56
CA SER A 286 29.92 -19.69 -13.21
C SER A 286 29.37 -19.99 -14.61
N VAL A 287 28.52 -19.08 -15.11
CA VAL A 287 28.02 -19.14 -16.50
C VAL A 287 29.17 -18.99 -17.50
N ASP A 288 30.20 -18.21 -17.18
CA ASP A 288 31.39 -18.06 -18.02
C ASP A 288 32.11 -19.40 -18.23
N ASP A 289 32.24 -20.22 -17.19
CA ASP A 289 32.84 -21.56 -17.31
C ASP A 289 32.04 -22.47 -18.24
N VAL A 290 30.70 -22.36 -18.17
CA VAL A 290 29.78 -23.13 -19.01
C VAL A 290 29.88 -22.68 -20.47
N ILE A 291 29.97 -21.37 -20.72
CA ILE A 291 30.17 -20.83 -22.08
C ILE A 291 31.52 -21.29 -22.63
N GLU A 292 32.61 -21.17 -21.87
CA GLU A 292 33.94 -21.62 -22.31
C GLU A 292 33.96 -23.13 -22.62
N ALA A 293 33.32 -23.95 -21.78
CA ALA A 293 33.22 -25.39 -22.02
C ALA A 293 32.40 -25.72 -23.28
N HIS A 294 31.39 -24.92 -23.60
CA HIS A 294 30.64 -25.07 -24.84
C HIS A 294 31.47 -24.68 -26.06
N GLU A 295 32.15 -23.53 -26.02
CA GLU A 295 33.00 -23.04 -27.11
C GLU A 295 34.20 -23.96 -27.39
N SER A 296 34.78 -24.54 -26.34
CA SER A 296 35.83 -25.57 -26.45
C SER A 296 35.29 -26.95 -26.89
N GLY A 297 33.98 -27.07 -27.08
CA GLY A 297 33.32 -28.26 -27.60
C GLY A 297 33.20 -29.43 -26.61
N ARG A 298 33.36 -29.18 -25.30
CA ARG A 298 33.27 -30.21 -24.23
C ARG A 298 31.82 -30.55 -23.88
N ILE A 299 30.92 -29.58 -23.98
CA ILE A 299 29.50 -29.74 -23.69
C ILE A 299 28.64 -29.32 -24.89
N GLU A 300 27.37 -29.68 -24.85
CA GLU A 300 26.34 -29.25 -25.79
C GLU A 300 25.24 -28.52 -25.02
N PHE A 301 24.72 -27.46 -25.64
CA PHE A 301 23.51 -26.77 -25.18
C PHE A 301 22.30 -27.26 -25.95
N ASN A 302 21.20 -27.41 -25.25
CA ASN A 302 19.87 -27.54 -25.80
C ASN A 302 19.01 -26.40 -25.25
N GLU A 303 18.80 -25.37 -26.07
CA GLU A 303 17.87 -24.29 -25.76
C GLU A 303 16.45 -24.82 -25.92
N THR A 304 15.76 -25.07 -24.81
CA THR A 304 14.52 -25.85 -24.81
C THR A 304 13.29 -25.07 -25.28
N GLY A 305 13.35 -23.73 -25.22
CA GLY A 305 12.18 -22.86 -25.36
C GLY A 305 11.22 -22.90 -24.17
N ILE A 306 11.55 -23.64 -23.11
CA ILE A 306 10.78 -23.70 -21.87
C ILE A 306 11.17 -22.50 -21.00
N VAL A 307 10.15 -21.83 -20.48
CA VAL A 307 10.30 -20.75 -19.50
C VAL A 307 9.78 -21.23 -18.15
N LEU A 308 10.59 -21.05 -17.11
CA LEU A 308 10.21 -21.30 -15.72
C LEU A 308 10.04 -19.97 -14.99
N ASN A 309 9.05 -19.91 -14.09
CA ASN A 309 9.01 -18.88 -13.07
C ASN A 309 9.80 -19.39 -11.85
N THR A 310 11.00 -18.85 -11.65
CA THR A 310 11.90 -19.23 -10.55
C THR A 310 12.37 -18.02 -9.74
N PRO A 311 11.50 -17.43 -8.90
CA PRO A 311 11.88 -16.31 -8.04
C PRO A 311 13.02 -16.67 -7.07
N GLN A 312 14.02 -15.79 -6.98
CA GLN A 312 15.14 -15.93 -6.04
C GLN A 312 14.74 -15.38 -4.67
N ILE A 313 14.93 -16.19 -3.63
CA ILE A 313 14.57 -15.91 -2.23
C ILE A 313 15.76 -15.35 -1.46
N VAL A 314 16.94 -15.96 -1.66
CA VAL A 314 18.22 -15.53 -1.08
C VAL A 314 19.26 -15.54 -2.19
N TRP A 315 20.09 -14.52 -2.25
CA TRP A 315 21.13 -14.36 -3.26
C TRP A 315 22.36 -13.71 -2.61
N PRO A 316 23.49 -13.55 -3.32
CA PRO A 316 24.68 -12.96 -2.74
C PRO A 316 24.37 -11.56 -2.18
N ASP A 317 24.75 -11.29 -0.94
CA ASP A 317 24.52 -10.01 -0.26
C ASP A 317 23.04 -9.59 -0.07
N GLY A 318 22.06 -10.49 -0.27
CA GLY A 318 20.64 -10.11 -0.17
C GLY A 318 19.65 -11.27 -0.01
N GLN A 319 18.43 -10.91 0.36
CA GLN A 319 17.29 -11.82 0.41
C GLN A 319 15.98 -11.04 0.29
N MET A 320 14.90 -11.74 -0.03
CA MET A 320 13.56 -11.17 0.05
C MET A 320 13.24 -10.72 1.48
N LYS A 321 12.42 -9.66 1.59
CA LYS A 321 12.09 -9.07 2.88
C LYS A 321 11.21 -10.02 3.70
N ILE A 322 11.73 -10.42 4.86
CA ILE A 322 10.92 -11.04 5.91
C ILE A 322 10.13 -9.93 6.60
N ARG A 323 8.81 -10.08 6.70
CA ARG A 323 7.93 -9.13 7.38
C ARG A 323 8.15 -9.14 8.89
N ASP A 324 7.91 -7.99 9.54
CA ASP A 324 8.08 -7.83 10.99
C ASP A 324 6.93 -8.50 11.78
N ASP A 325 5.70 -8.39 11.27
CA ASP A 325 4.47 -8.98 11.82
C ASP A 325 4.24 -10.37 11.26
N LYS A 326 4.88 -11.37 11.88
CA LYS A 326 4.91 -12.76 11.39
C LYS A 326 3.63 -13.55 11.61
N GLU A 327 2.73 -13.07 12.46
CA GLU A 327 1.45 -13.75 12.71
C GLU A 327 0.49 -13.52 11.55
N ILE A 328 0.11 -14.59 10.85
CA ILE A 328 -0.80 -14.50 9.71
C ILE A 328 -2.24 -14.50 10.20
N THR A 329 -2.93 -13.36 10.02
CA THR A 329 -4.34 -13.16 10.36
C THR A 329 -5.14 -12.70 9.14
N ASP A 330 -6.47 -12.75 9.23
CA ASP A 330 -7.34 -12.27 8.14
C ASP A 330 -7.24 -10.74 7.92
N GLU A 331 -6.73 -9.99 8.90
CA GLU A 331 -6.55 -8.54 8.87
C GLU A 331 -5.10 -8.13 8.54
N LEU A 332 -4.22 -9.11 8.28
CA LEU A 332 -2.82 -8.88 8.01
C LEU A 332 -2.65 -7.87 6.85
N PRO A 333 -1.90 -6.77 7.03
CA PRO A 333 -1.67 -5.82 5.96
C PRO A 333 -1.01 -6.48 4.76
N TYR A 334 -1.48 -6.10 3.57
CA TYR A 334 -0.95 -6.59 2.30
C TYR A 334 0.51 -6.16 2.08
N GLY A 335 0.89 -4.97 2.56
CA GLY A 335 2.25 -4.45 2.48
C GLY A 335 3.16 -4.91 3.62
N GLY A 336 4.44 -4.53 3.55
CA GLY A 336 5.42 -4.74 4.63
C GLY A 336 6.33 -5.96 4.47
N GLY A 337 6.00 -6.87 3.55
CA GLY A 337 6.76 -8.08 3.23
C GLY A 337 5.85 -9.29 3.04
N GLN A 338 6.22 -10.19 2.14
CA GLN A 338 5.40 -11.36 1.75
C GLN A 338 5.88 -12.67 2.37
N ILE A 339 6.97 -12.66 3.13
CA ILE A 339 7.58 -13.84 3.74
C ILE A 339 7.60 -13.69 5.26
N THR A 340 7.22 -14.74 6.00
CA THR A 340 7.33 -14.79 7.47
C THR A 340 8.59 -15.49 7.94
N GLU A 341 9.12 -16.42 7.14
CA GLU A 341 10.28 -17.25 7.47
C GLU A 341 11.03 -17.74 6.22
N ILE A 342 12.36 -17.77 6.31
CA ILE A 342 13.26 -18.43 5.36
C ILE A 342 14.11 -19.40 6.19
N ASN A 343 14.07 -20.68 5.86
CA ASN A 343 14.85 -21.72 6.51
C ASN A 343 15.79 -22.37 5.49
N THR A 344 17.07 -21.98 5.50
CA THR A 344 18.10 -22.52 4.59
C THR A 344 18.63 -23.88 5.02
N GLU A 345 18.34 -24.35 6.25
CA GLU A 345 18.70 -25.69 6.70
C GLU A 345 17.67 -26.72 6.21
N GLU A 346 16.39 -26.40 6.35
CA GLU A 346 15.28 -27.23 5.85
C GLU A 346 14.96 -27.00 4.37
N MET A 347 15.59 -26.00 3.75
CA MET A 347 15.35 -25.59 2.36
C MET A 347 13.89 -25.23 2.11
N THR A 348 13.31 -24.39 2.98
CA THR A 348 11.91 -23.93 2.85
C THR A 348 11.78 -22.42 3.03
N VAL A 349 10.74 -21.86 2.43
CA VAL A 349 10.32 -20.47 2.63
C VAL A 349 8.82 -20.42 2.88
N THR A 350 8.41 -19.68 3.90
CA THR A 350 6.99 -19.50 4.24
C THR A 350 6.50 -18.14 3.77
N PHE A 351 5.65 -18.16 2.75
CA PHE A 351 4.97 -16.98 2.23
C PHE A 351 3.62 -16.75 2.93
N VAL A 352 3.17 -15.50 2.88
CA VAL A 352 1.76 -15.13 3.07
C VAL A 352 1.05 -15.38 1.74
N ALA A 353 0.14 -16.35 1.70
CA ALA A 353 -0.73 -16.59 0.57
C ALA A 353 -2.04 -15.82 0.74
N HIS A 354 -2.35 -14.98 -0.24
CA HIS A 354 -3.51 -14.10 -0.25
C HIS A 354 -4.66 -14.74 -1.02
N ARG A 355 -5.87 -14.62 -0.47
CA ARG A 355 -7.10 -15.11 -1.10
C ARG A 355 -7.58 -14.12 -2.15
N GLY A 356 -7.96 -14.62 -3.32
CA GLY A 356 -8.61 -13.86 -4.38
C GLY A 356 -9.71 -14.66 -5.09
N TRP A 357 -10.22 -14.08 -6.18
CA TRP A 357 -11.20 -14.73 -7.04
C TRP A 357 -10.60 -15.10 -8.40
N GLY A 358 -10.84 -16.33 -8.83
CA GLY A 358 -10.61 -16.76 -10.20
C GLY A 358 -11.63 -16.18 -11.18
N PRO A 359 -11.47 -16.40 -12.48
CA PRO A 359 -12.34 -15.81 -13.51
C PRO A 359 -13.81 -16.24 -13.40
N ASP A 360 -14.07 -17.41 -12.79
CA ASP A 360 -15.37 -18.03 -12.61
C ASP A 360 -15.93 -17.90 -11.18
N GLY A 361 -15.31 -17.09 -10.32
CA GLY A 361 -15.74 -16.92 -8.92
C GLY A 361 -15.25 -18.00 -7.96
N LYS A 362 -14.43 -18.95 -8.42
CA LYS A 362 -13.75 -19.87 -7.48
C LYS A 362 -12.69 -19.13 -6.67
N THR A 363 -12.48 -19.60 -5.45
CA THR A 363 -11.38 -19.10 -4.62
C THR A 363 -10.04 -19.56 -5.18
N ILE A 364 -9.09 -18.64 -5.22
CA ILE A 364 -7.68 -18.86 -5.53
C ILE A 364 -6.83 -18.36 -4.35
N TYR A 365 -5.62 -18.91 -4.24
CA TYR A 365 -4.58 -18.37 -3.37
C TYR A 365 -3.36 -18.02 -4.22
N TYR A 366 -2.70 -16.92 -3.89
CA TYR A 366 -1.52 -16.46 -4.60
C TYR A 366 -0.49 -15.87 -3.63
N ILE A 367 0.79 -16.01 -3.99
CA ILE A 367 1.89 -15.30 -3.33
C ILE A 367 2.33 -14.14 -4.23
N VAL A 368 3.21 -13.26 -3.75
CA VAL A 368 3.80 -12.18 -4.54
C VAL A 368 5.31 -12.20 -4.37
N THR A 369 6.04 -12.22 -5.49
CA THR A 369 7.50 -12.43 -5.46
C THR A 369 8.29 -11.24 -5.97
N ASP A 370 7.76 -10.56 -6.98
CA ASP A 370 8.40 -9.44 -7.66
C ASP A 370 7.38 -8.59 -8.42
N ALA A 371 7.73 -7.31 -8.62
CA ALA A 371 6.87 -6.36 -9.28
C ALA A 371 7.67 -5.27 -10.01
N THR A 372 7.00 -4.60 -10.93
CA THR A 372 7.43 -3.30 -11.48
C THR A 372 6.22 -2.36 -11.48
N PRO A 373 6.38 -1.05 -11.25
CA PRO A 373 7.62 -0.34 -10.92
C PRO A 373 8.03 -0.51 -9.45
N SER A 374 9.11 0.16 -9.06
CA SER A 374 9.73 0.03 -7.72
C SER A 374 8.81 0.41 -6.57
N THR A 375 7.96 1.44 -6.70
CA THR A 375 7.11 1.91 -5.60
C THR A 375 6.11 0.83 -5.11
N PRO A 376 5.29 0.19 -5.97
CA PRO A 376 4.50 -0.96 -5.54
C PRO A 376 5.34 -2.12 -4.98
N ALA A 377 6.52 -2.40 -5.58
CA ALA A 377 7.40 -3.46 -5.09
C ALA A 377 7.86 -3.20 -3.65
N GLU A 378 8.28 -1.97 -3.36
CA GLU A 378 8.72 -1.53 -2.03
C GLU A 378 7.58 -1.60 -1.00
N ILE A 379 6.37 -1.13 -1.36
CA ILE A 379 5.19 -1.21 -0.49
C ILE A 379 4.85 -2.66 -0.14
N MET A 380 4.87 -3.55 -1.13
CA MET A 380 4.62 -4.98 -0.94
C MET A 380 5.76 -5.69 -0.21
N GLY A 381 6.96 -5.10 -0.18
CA GLY A 381 8.17 -5.72 0.34
C GLY A 381 8.67 -6.87 -0.53
N VAL A 382 8.53 -6.74 -1.86
CA VAL A 382 8.99 -7.71 -2.87
C VAL A 382 10.07 -7.11 -3.74
N LEU A 383 10.70 -7.94 -4.57
CA LEU A 383 11.75 -7.52 -5.49
C LEU A 383 11.22 -6.58 -6.58
N HIS A 384 12.03 -5.58 -6.95
CA HIS A 384 11.78 -4.76 -8.13
C HIS A 384 12.42 -5.40 -9.36
N SER A 385 11.62 -5.67 -10.39
CA SER A 385 12.08 -6.30 -11.65
C SER A 385 11.70 -5.43 -12.85
N PRO A 386 12.52 -4.41 -13.19
CA PRO A 386 12.27 -3.49 -14.32
C PRO A 386 11.99 -4.18 -15.66
N THR A 387 12.60 -5.35 -15.88
CA THR A 387 12.48 -6.17 -17.10
C THR A 387 11.02 -6.56 -17.40
N TYR A 388 10.16 -6.62 -16.38
CA TYR A 388 8.73 -6.93 -16.55
C TYR A 388 7.94 -5.85 -17.27
N SER A 389 8.46 -4.63 -17.39
CA SER A 389 7.82 -3.59 -18.21
C SER A 389 7.65 -4.03 -19.68
N ASN A 390 8.52 -4.92 -20.16
CA ASN A 390 8.44 -5.52 -21.49
C ASN A 390 7.24 -6.48 -21.67
N LEU A 391 6.55 -6.86 -20.59
CA LEU A 391 5.41 -7.77 -20.62
C LEU A 391 4.06 -7.07 -20.82
N ILE A 392 3.98 -5.75 -20.70
CA ILE A 392 2.68 -5.03 -20.65
C ILE A 392 1.79 -5.28 -21.88
N SER A 393 2.40 -5.40 -23.07
CA SER A 393 1.69 -5.70 -24.31
C SER A 393 1.84 -7.16 -24.76
N ASN A 394 2.55 -7.99 -23.99
CA ASN A 394 2.81 -9.39 -24.30
C ASN A 394 1.73 -10.29 -23.70
N SER A 395 1.40 -11.39 -24.38
CA SER A 395 0.44 -12.39 -23.88
C SER A 395 0.95 -13.19 -22.68
N ALA A 396 2.25 -13.16 -22.40
CA ALA A 396 2.85 -13.77 -21.21
C ALA A 396 2.30 -13.13 -19.92
N ALA A 397 1.81 -11.89 -19.96
CA ALA A 397 1.09 -11.29 -18.85
C ALA A 397 -0.42 -11.25 -19.11
N VAL A 398 -1.19 -11.61 -18.08
CA VAL A 398 -2.64 -11.77 -18.10
C VAL A 398 -3.29 -10.73 -17.21
N ASP A 399 -4.56 -10.40 -17.41
CA ASP A 399 -5.19 -9.30 -16.67
C ASP A 399 -5.61 -9.74 -15.26
N LEU A 400 -5.32 -8.88 -14.26
CA LEU A 400 -5.82 -9.00 -12.89
C LEU A 400 -6.47 -7.69 -12.47
N PHE A 401 -7.67 -7.78 -11.90
CA PHE A 401 -8.49 -6.63 -11.56
C PHE A 401 -8.45 -6.37 -10.05
N GLN A 402 -8.00 -5.19 -9.65
CA GLN A 402 -7.94 -4.72 -8.27
C GLN A 402 -8.90 -3.56 -8.05
N PHE A 403 -9.54 -3.49 -6.88
CA PHE A 403 -10.53 -2.46 -6.57
C PHE A 403 -9.88 -1.32 -5.80
N LYS A 404 -10.12 -0.07 -6.21
CA LYS A 404 -9.58 1.11 -5.50
C LYS A 404 -10.61 1.87 -4.65
N ASN A 405 -11.87 1.45 -4.69
CA ASN A 405 -12.96 1.99 -3.88
C ASN A 405 -14.11 0.97 -3.75
N GLY A 406 -15.15 1.33 -2.99
CA GLY A 406 -16.34 0.50 -2.78
C GLY A 406 -16.25 -0.27 -1.47
N ILE A 407 -16.33 -1.61 -1.54
CA ILE A 407 -16.34 -2.47 -0.36
C ILE A 407 -14.93 -2.56 0.24
N ILE A 408 -14.77 -2.17 1.50
CA ILE A 408 -13.50 -2.36 2.25
C ILE A 408 -13.24 -3.86 2.38
N GLY A 409 -12.00 -4.27 2.14
CA GLY A 409 -11.62 -5.67 2.22
C GLY A 409 -10.12 -5.87 2.18
N SER A 410 -9.73 -7.12 1.95
CA SER A 410 -8.35 -7.57 2.00
C SER A 410 -7.57 -7.45 0.69
N GLY A 411 -8.17 -6.84 -0.33
CA GLY A 411 -7.50 -6.57 -1.58
C GLY A 411 -6.30 -5.63 -1.40
N PRO A 412 -5.35 -5.61 -2.36
CA PRO A 412 -4.09 -4.88 -2.23
C PRO A 412 -4.21 -3.37 -1.98
N LEU A 413 -5.37 -2.79 -2.31
CA LEU A 413 -5.66 -1.36 -2.15
C LEU A 413 -6.63 -1.09 -0.98
N GLY A 414 -6.90 -2.08 -0.12
CA GLY A 414 -7.79 -1.95 1.05
C GLY A 414 -9.28 -2.14 0.74
N PHE A 415 -9.62 -2.58 -0.47
CA PHE A 415 -10.99 -2.88 -0.89
C PHE A 415 -11.15 -4.38 -1.16
N GLN A 416 -12.26 -4.81 -1.75
CA GLN A 416 -12.48 -6.24 -1.99
C GLN A 416 -11.31 -6.93 -2.74
N PRO A 417 -11.13 -8.24 -2.53
CA PRO A 417 -10.10 -9.03 -3.21
C PRO A 417 -10.16 -8.91 -4.73
N GLY A 418 -8.99 -9.06 -5.36
CA GLY A 418 -8.87 -8.99 -6.80
C GLY A 418 -9.53 -10.18 -7.51
N ILE A 419 -9.82 -9.96 -8.79
CA ILE A 419 -10.37 -10.99 -9.69
C ILE A 419 -9.35 -11.24 -10.81
N ALA A 420 -8.96 -12.48 -11.01
CA ALA A 420 -8.06 -12.89 -12.07
C ALA A 420 -8.83 -13.15 -13.38
N ALA A 421 -8.24 -12.84 -14.53
CA ALA A 421 -8.82 -13.19 -15.83
C ALA A 421 -8.58 -14.65 -16.26
N ALA A 422 -7.76 -15.39 -15.52
CA ALA A 422 -7.42 -16.80 -15.74
C ALA A 422 -7.10 -17.47 -14.40
N ALA A 423 -7.20 -18.80 -14.35
CA ALA A 423 -6.81 -19.63 -13.21
C ALA A 423 -6.04 -20.88 -13.68
N PRO A 424 -5.28 -21.56 -12.79
CA PRO A 424 -4.53 -22.74 -13.16
C PRO A 424 -5.43 -23.79 -13.82
N GLY A 425 -4.93 -24.34 -14.93
CA GLY A 425 -5.70 -25.23 -15.82
C GLY A 425 -6.29 -24.53 -17.04
N ASP A 426 -6.38 -23.19 -17.05
CA ASP A 426 -6.74 -22.44 -18.25
C ASP A 426 -5.53 -22.29 -19.20
N ASP A 427 -5.77 -22.38 -20.52
CA ASP A 427 -4.72 -22.21 -21.55
C ASP A 427 -4.05 -20.82 -21.51
N ASN A 428 -4.74 -19.83 -20.94
CA ASN A 428 -4.28 -18.46 -20.79
C ASN A 428 -3.84 -18.11 -19.36
N TYR A 429 -3.66 -19.07 -18.44
CA TYR A 429 -3.10 -18.79 -17.12
C TYR A 429 -1.62 -18.43 -17.19
N SER A 430 -1.22 -17.41 -16.42
CA SER A 430 0.16 -17.00 -16.21
C SER A 430 0.33 -16.44 -14.81
N PRO A 431 1.49 -16.62 -14.15
CA PRO A 431 1.79 -15.93 -12.89
C PRO A 431 2.05 -14.43 -13.07
N MET A 432 2.22 -13.95 -14.31
CA MET A 432 2.50 -12.54 -14.60
C MET A 432 1.20 -11.77 -14.83
N TRP A 433 0.93 -10.77 -13.98
CA TRP A 433 -0.33 -10.04 -13.99
C TRP A 433 -0.17 -8.59 -14.43
N ARG A 434 -0.95 -8.21 -15.44
CA ARG A 434 -1.21 -6.82 -15.82
C ARG A 434 -2.34 -6.28 -14.96
N ILE A 435 -2.02 -5.30 -14.13
CA ILE A 435 -2.99 -4.80 -13.15
C ILE A 435 -3.94 -3.80 -13.79
N TYR A 436 -5.23 -4.07 -13.66
CA TYR A 436 -6.32 -3.16 -13.96
C TYR A 436 -6.97 -2.69 -12.67
N ILE A 437 -7.26 -1.39 -12.61
CA ILE A 437 -7.96 -0.77 -11.51
C ILE A 437 -9.44 -0.69 -11.85
N VAL A 438 -10.25 -1.25 -10.96
CA VAL A 438 -11.71 -1.16 -10.97
C VAL A 438 -12.13 -0.07 -9.99
N GLU A 439 -12.96 0.85 -10.48
CA GLU A 439 -13.53 1.95 -9.72
C GLU A 439 -15.05 1.91 -9.82
N TRP A 440 -15.75 1.86 -8.69
CA TRP A 440 -17.17 2.16 -8.63
C TRP A 440 -17.41 3.63 -8.94
N ASN A 441 -18.29 3.90 -9.91
CA ASN A 441 -18.72 5.26 -10.25
C ASN A 441 -19.48 5.90 -9.08
N ASP A 442 -20.23 5.08 -8.33
CA ASP A 442 -20.90 5.43 -7.09
C ASP A 442 -20.57 4.38 -6.01
N PRO A 443 -19.59 4.64 -5.12
CA PRO A 443 -19.14 3.70 -4.09
C PRO A 443 -20.24 3.22 -3.15
N GLU A 444 -21.28 4.04 -2.91
CA GLU A 444 -22.40 3.70 -2.02
C GLU A 444 -23.28 2.58 -2.59
N THR A 445 -23.16 2.31 -3.90
CA THR A 445 -23.88 1.23 -4.59
C THR A 445 -23.03 -0.01 -4.79
N ALA A 446 -21.81 -0.02 -4.25
CA ALA A 446 -20.87 -1.12 -4.43
C ALA A 446 -21.46 -2.43 -3.90
N LYS A 447 -21.21 -3.50 -4.64
CA LYS A 447 -21.48 -4.87 -4.23
C LYS A 447 -20.30 -5.76 -4.57
N ILE A 448 -20.23 -6.94 -3.96
CA ILE A 448 -19.15 -7.88 -4.24
C ILE A 448 -19.24 -8.31 -5.70
N LEU A 449 -18.11 -8.25 -6.41
CA LEU A 449 -17.95 -8.86 -7.72
C LEU A 449 -17.01 -10.05 -7.53
N GLU A 450 -17.41 -11.22 -8.04
CA GLU A 450 -16.66 -12.47 -7.81
C GLU A 450 -16.05 -13.01 -9.10
N SER A 451 -16.57 -12.61 -10.27
CA SER A 451 -16.13 -13.15 -11.56
C SER A 451 -15.72 -12.09 -12.57
N LYS A 452 -14.99 -12.51 -13.61
CA LYS A 452 -14.69 -11.66 -14.77
C LYS A 452 -15.96 -11.22 -15.50
N SER A 453 -16.98 -12.09 -15.52
CA SER A 453 -18.29 -11.78 -16.10
C SER A 453 -19.01 -10.65 -15.34
N ASP A 454 -18.84 -10.57 -14.01
CA ASP A 454 -19.39 -9.48 -13.23
C ASP A 454 -18.75 -8.15 -13.62
N ILE A 455 -17.43 -8.08 -13.71
CA ILE A 455 -16.71 -6.87 -14.16
C ILE A 455 -17.21 -6.43 -15.54
N ASP A 456 -17.32 -7.36 -16.49
CA ASP A 456 -17.75 -7.02 -17.86
C ASP A 456 -19.19 -6.51 -17.90
N SER A 457 -20.10 -7.13 -17.13
CA SER A 457 -21.48 -6.67 -17.03
C SER A 457 -21.57 -5.29 -16.38
N PHE A 458 -20.85 -5.07 -15.27
CA PHE A 458 -20.90 -3.82 -14.51
C PHE A 458 -20.26 -2.66 -15.26
N LYS A 459 -19.21 -2.93 -16.03
CA LYS A 459 -18.60 -1.94 -16.94
C LYS A 459 -19.56 -1.58 -18.08
N LYS A 460 -20.23 -2.57 -18.67
CA LYS A 460 -21.21 -2.35 -19.75
C LYS A 460 -22.40 -1.50 -19.29
N ASP A 461 -22.82 -1.67 -18.04
CA ASP A 461 -23.92 -0.93 -17.41
C ASP A 461 -23.48 0.43 -16.82
N ASP A 462 -22.25 0.86 -17.09
CA ASP A 462 -21.66 2.13 -16.61
C ASP A 462 -21.72 2.28 -15.07
N LYS A 463 -21.56 1.16 -14.35
CA LYS A 463 -21.50 1.12 -12.88
C LYS A 463 -20.08 1.22 -12.35
N ILE A 464 -19.12 0.75 -13.13
CA ILE A 464 -17.70 0.79 -12.80
C ILE A 464 -16.91 1.30 -14.00
N THR A 465 -15.78 1.98 -13.73
CA THR A 465 -14.72 2.14 -14.71
C THR A 465 -13.63 1.09 -14.49
N VAL A 466 -12.96 0.71 -15.58
CA VAL A 466 -11.84 -0.22 -15.55
C VAL A 466 -10.71 0.37 -16.39
N SER A 467 -9.58 0.68 -15.75
CA SER A 467 -8.42 1.32 -16.38
C SER A 467 -7.15 0.59 -16.01
N ILE A 468 -6.18 0.54 -16.93
CA ILE A 468 -4.86 -0.03 -16.64
C ILE A 468 -4.15 0.75 -15.53
N ALA A 469 -3.53 0.06 -14.59
CA ALA A 469 -2.76 0.69 -13.52
C ALA A 469 -1.46 1.28 -14.07
N ARG A 470 -1.20 2.56 -13.76
CA ARG A 470 0.05 3.25 -14.08
C ARG A 470 0.61 4.03 -12.88
N PRO A 471 1.05 3.35 -11.82
CA PRO A 471 1.70 4.00 -10.69
C PRO A 471 2.91 4.80 -11.19
N MET A 472 2.95 6.09 -10.84
CA MET A 472 3.95 7.04 -11.33
C MET A 472 4.09 7.11 -12.88
N ASN A 473 3.01 6.83 -13.62
CA ASN A 473 2.99 6.73 -15.08
C ASN A 473 3.83 5.58 -15.68
N SER A 474 4.26 4.62 -14.86
CA SER A 474 5.03 3.45 -15.30
C SER A 474 4.14 2.22 -15.50
N GLU A 475 4.61 1.27 -16.31
CA GLU A 475 3.91 0.01 -16.53
C GLU A 475 3.89 -0.83 -15.26
N HIS A 476 2.74 -1.41 -14.92
CA HIS A 476 2.56 -2.18 -13.69
C HIS A 476 2.33 -3.66 -13.99
N ILE A 477 3.35 -4.46 -13.70
CA ILE A 477 3.29 -5.92 -13.76
C ILE A 477 3.68 -6.47 -12.40
N VAL A 478 2.95 -7.47 -11.94
CA VAL A 478 3.24 -8.19 -10.70
C VAL A 478 3.33 -9.67 -11.00
N ASN A 479 4.38 -10.32 -10.53
CA ASN A 479 4.48 -11.77 -10.51
C ASN A 479 3.77 -12.28 -9.25
N CYS A 480 2.59 -12.85 -9.45
CA CYS A 480 1.79 -13.46 -8.38
C CYS A 480 1.41 -14.89 -8.77
N PRO A 481 2.31 -15.87 -8.60
CA PRO A 481 1.98 -17.24 -8.93
C PRO A 481 0.86 -17.75 -8.03
N PHE A 482 -0.10 -18.46 -8.62
CA PHE A 482 -1.18 -19.09 -7.87
C PHE A 482 -0.68 -20.41 -7.32
N ILE A 483 -1.09 -20.73 -6.11
CA ILE A 483 -0.62 -21.88 -5.35
C ILE A 483 -1.77 -22.53 -4.58
N ASP A 484 -1.60 -23.80 -4.22
CA ASP A 484 -2.41 -24.44 -3.19
C ASP A 484 -1.64 -24.44 -1.86
N PRO A 485 -2.03 -23.62 -0.88
CA PRO A 485 -1.36 -23.59 0.44
C PRO A 485 -1.72 -24.79 1.32
N PHE A 486 -2.58 -25.71 0.87
CA PHE A 486 -3.07 -26.85 1.65
C PHE A 486 -2.68 -28.22 1.09
N GLN A 487 -1.73 -28.26 0.15
CA GLN A 487 -1.32 -29.47 -0.56
C GLN A 487 -0.55 -30.48 0.31
#